data_AF-A0A0D9XB57-F1
#
_entry.id   AF-A0A0D9XB57-F1
#
_cell.length_a   1.000
_cell.length_b   1.000
_cell.length_c   1.000
_cell.angle_alpha   90.00
_cell.angle_beta   90.00
_cell.angle_gamma   90.00
#
_symmetry.space_group_name_H-M   'P 1'
#
loop_
_entity.id
_entity.type
_entity.pdbx_description
1 polymer ?
#
loop_
_entity_poly.entity_id
_entity_poly.type
_entity_poly.pdbx_seq_one_letter_code
_entity_poly.pdbx_strand_id
1 'polypeptide(L)'
;MAGNGTPCASCKLLQRQCMPDSVFMPYFPAEKAQQFARVHCVFGAINVSKMLHDVLLALRADVVSSLVYEATVSPRGIPPHHRRRPH
;
A
#
# COMPACT_ATOMS: atom_id res chain seq x y z
N MET A 1 -20.28 10.02 3.77
CA MET A 1 -19.78 10.54 2.48
C MET A 1 -18.25 10.50 2.51
N ALA A 2 -17.63 9.46 1.94
CA ALA A 2 -16.17 9.38 1.78
C ALA A 2 -15.85 9.53 0.30
N GLY A 3 -15.88 10.78 -0.18
CA GLY A 3 -15.66 11.09 -1.59
C GLY A 3 -15.48 12.59 -1.78
N ASN A 4 -14.22 13.05 -1.72
CA ASN A 4 -13.58 13.96 -2.68
C ASN A 4 -12.31 14.56 -2.08
N GLY A 5 -11.14 14.09 -2.52
CA GLY A 5 -9.92 14.90 -2.45
C GLY A 5 -8.63 14.13 -2.19
N THR A 6 -8.64 13.13 -1.30
CA THR A 6 -7.37 12.54 -0.82
C THR A 6 -7.20 11.09 -1.30
N PRO A 7 -6.28 10.81 -2.24
CA PRO A 7 -6.01 9.44 -2.68
C PRO A 7 -5.40 8.62 -1.55
N CYS A 8 -5.78 7.35 -1.41
CA CYS A 8 -5.12 6.43 -0.49
C CYS A 8 -3.63 6.28 -0.83
N ALA A 9 -2.81 5.80 0.10
CA ALA A 9 -1.37 5.63 -0.09
C ALA A 9 -1.02 4.86 -1.38
N SER A 10 -1.77 3.80 -1.67
CA SER A 10 -1.60 3.00 -2.88
C SER A 10 -1.85 3.81 -4.14
N CYS A 11 -2.99 4.49 -4.21
CA CYS A 11 -3.36 5.30 -5.37
C CYS A 11 -2.48 6.54 -5.53
N LYS A 12 -1.98 7.11 -4.43
CA LYS A 12 -1.01 8.20 -4.43
C LYS A 12 0.35 7.78 -5.00
N LEU A 13 0.82 6.57 -4.64
CA LEU A 13 2.08 6.03 -5.15
C LEU A 13 1.95 5.59 -6.61
N LEU A 14 0.85 4.90 -6.96
CA LEU A 14 0.59 4.37 -8.29
C LEU A 14 -0.02 5.39 -9.26
N GLN A 15 -0.34 6.60 -8.80
CA GLN A 15 -0.98 7.68 -9.58
C GLN A 15 -2.26 7.25 -10.32
N ARG A 16 -3.04 6.38 -9.68
CA ARG A 16 -4.33 5.92 -10.19
C ARG A 16 -5.47 6.55 -9.42
N GLN A 17 -6.67 6.55 -10.01
CA GLN A 17 -7.87 7.02 -9.31
C GLN A 17 -8.18 6.11 -8.12
N CYS A 18 -8.47 6.71 -6.96
CA CYS A 18 -8.83 5.95 -5.76
C CYS A 18 -10.29 5.56 -5.83
N MET A 19 -10.57 4.26 -5.94
CA MET A 19 -11.92 3.73 -5.89
C MET A 19 -12.39 3.61 -4.43
N PRO A 20 -13.69 3.85 -4.14
CA PRO A 20 -14.25 3.70 -2.80
C PRO A 20 -14.21 2.25 -2.30
N ASP A 21 -14.14 1.27 -3.20
CA ASP A 21 -14.05 -0.16 -2.89
C ASP A 21 -12.59 -0.67 -2.77
N SER A 22 -11.62 0.24 -2.61
CA SER A 22 -10.22 -0.17 -2.56
C SER A 22 -9.90 -0.93 -1.27
N VAL A 23 -9.46 -2.19 -1.40
CA VAL A 23 -9.01 -3.03 -0.27
C VAL A 23 -7.87 -2.41 0.54
N PHE A 24 -7.16 -1.44 -0.04
CA PHE A 24 -6.06 -0.72 0.62
C PHE A 24 -6.53 0.49 1.43
N MET A 25 -7.74 0.99 1.19
CA MET A 25 -8.25 2.21 1.80
C MET A 25 -8.29 2.16 3.35
N PRO A 26 -8.83 1.11 4.00
CA PRO A 26 -8.90 1.08 5.46
C PRO A 26 -7.53 0.87 6.13
N TYR A 27 -6.55 0.32 5.41
CA TYR A 27 -5.26 -0.04 5.99
C TYR A 27 -4.14 0.97 5.68
N PHE A 28 -4.19 1.58 4.50
CA PHE A 28 -3.18 2.51 4.00
C PHE A 28 -3.78 3.88 3.62
N PRO A 29 -4.14 4.71 4.63
CA PRO A 29 -4.51 6.11 4.41
C PRO A 29 -3.35 6.92 3.80
N ALA A 30 -3.66 8.11 3.28
CA ALA A 30 -2.69 8.97 2.59
C ALA A 30 -1.46 9.35 3.44
N GLU A 31 -1.61 9.41 4.77
CA GLU A 31 -0.52 9.66 5.73
C GLU A 31 0.50 8.52 5.75
N LYS A 32 0.05 7.28 5.52
CA LYS A 32 0.90 6.08 5.50
C LYS A 32 1.48 5.78 4.11
N ALA A 33 1.57 6.78 3.22
CA ALA A 33 2.13 6.63 1.87
C ALA A 33 3.55 6.05 1.86
N GLN A 34 4.39 6.46 2.83
CA GLN A 34 5.74 5.93 2.99
C GLN A 34 5.77 4.45 3.37
N GLN A 35 4.86 4.02 4.24
CA GLN A 35 4.73 2.61 4.63
C GLN A 35 4.30 1.76 3.43
N PHE A 36 3.31 2.21 2.67
CA PHE A 36 2.90 1.51 1.45
C PHE A 36 4.03 1.42 0.42
N ALA A 37 4.85 2.47 0.26
CA ALA A 37 6.00 2.44 -0.65
C ALA A 37 7.01 1.35 -0.29
N ARG A 38 7.30 1.16 1.01
CA ARG A 38 8.16 0.07 1.49
C ARG A 38 7.56 -1.29 1.19
N VAL A 39 6.31 -1.49 1.60
CA VAL A 39 5.59 -2.77 1.39
C VAL A 39 5.50 -3.08 -0.11
N HIS A 40 5.21 -2.08 -0.94
CA HIS A 40 5.21 -2.22 -2.39
C HIS A 40 6.60 -2.55 -2.95
N CYS A 41 7.67 -1.98 -2.40
CA CYS A 41 9.03 -2.27 -2.86
C CYS A 41 9.49 -3.70 -2.52
N VAL A 42 9.10 -4.22 -1.35
CA VAL A 42 9.51 -5.54 -0.86
C VAL A 42 8.62 -6.65 -1.41
N PHE A 43 7.29 -6.48 -1.30
CA PHE A 43 6.31 -7.50 -1.67
C PHE A 43 5.65 -7.23 -3.02
N GLY A 44 5.47 -5.97 -3.41
CA GLY A 44 4.73 -5.60 -4.62
C GLY A 44 3.22 -5.49 -4.39
N ALA A 45 2.57 -4.55 -5.09
CA ALA A 45 1.12 -4.30 -4.95
C ALA A 45 0.27 -5.55 -5.19
N ILE A 46 0.65 -6.37 -6.18
CA ILE A 46 -0.09 -7.57 -6.58
C ILE A 46 -0.07 -8.60 -5.45
N ASN A 47 1.09 -8.86 -4.86
CA ASN A 47 1.23 -9.86 -3.80
C ASN A 47 0.49 -9.42 -2.54
N VAL A 48 0.59 -8.14 -2.16
CA VAL A 48 -0.17 -7.60 -1.03
C VAL A 48 -1.67 -7.73 -1.28
N SER A 49 -2.15 -7.40 -2.49
CA SER A 49 -3.57 -7.56 -2.83
C SER A 49 -4.03 -9.01 -2.71
N LYS A 50 -3.21 -9.97 -3.20
CA LYS A 50 -3.48 -11.40 -3.09
C LYS A 50 -3.52 -11.86 -1.63
N MET A 51 -2.53 -11.48 -0.82
CA MET A 51 -2.50 -11.80 0.61
C MET A 51 -3.73 -11.25 1.35
N LEU A 52 -4.14 -10.01 1.04
CA LEU A 52 -5.36 -9.45 1.64
C LEU A 52 -6.62 -10.17 1.19
N HIS A 53 -6.70 -10.67 -0.04
CA HIS A 53 -7.83 -11.46 -0.51
C HIS A 53 -7.87 -12.85 0.12
N ASP A 54 -6.72 -13.48 0.34
CA ASP A 54 -6.60 -14.82 0.91
C ASP A 54 -6.89 -14.84 2.43
N VAL A 55 -6.70 -13.70 3.11
CA VAL A 55 -6.86 -13.56 4.56
C VAL A 55 -8.25 -13.03 4.94
N LEU A 56 -8.81 -13.57 6.02
CA LEU A 56 -10.06 -13.12 6.64
C LEU A 56 -10.00 -11.63 7.01
N LEU A 57 -11.11 -10.91 6.79
CA LEU A 57 -11.24 -9.46 7.06
C LEU A 57 -10.73 -9.04 8.44
N ALA A 58 -10.98 -9.85 9.48
CA ALA A 58 -10.53 -9.60 10.85
C ALA A 58 -9.00 -9.64 11.01
N LEU A 59 -8.30 -10.47 10.24
CA LEU A 59 -6.85 -10.67 10.32
C LEU A 59 -6.07 -9.78 9.34
N ARG A 60 -6.74 -9.15 8.37
CA ARG A 60 -6.08 -8.28 7.39
C ARG A 60 -5.29 -7.15 8.05
N ALA A 61 -5.79 -6.59 9.16
CA ALA A 61 -5.10 -5.53 9.90
C ALA A 61 -3.75 -6.01 10.46
N ASP A 62 -3.72 -7.19 11.08
CA ASP A 62 -2.50 -7.83 11.57
C ASP A 62 -1.53 -8.14 10.44
N VAL A 63 -2.01 -8.73 9.34
CA VAL A 63 -1.18 -9.03 8.17
C VAL A 63 -0.55 -7.76 7.60
N VAL A 64 -1.31 -6.67 7.48
CA VAL A 64 -0.75 -5.38 7.03
C VAL A 64 0.32 -4.88 8.00
N SER A 65 0.09 -4.99 9.31
CA SER A 65 1.07 -4.58 10.33
C SER A 65 2.39 -5.34 10.16
N SER A 66 2.33 -6.66 10.00
CA SER A 66 3.51 -7.51 9.75
C SER A 66 4.21 -7.14 8.44
N LEU A 67 3.47 -6.94 7.34
CA LEU A 67 4.05 -6.53 6.06
C LEU A 67 4.77 -5.17 6.17
N VAL A 68 4.18 -4.21 6.87
CA VAL A 68 4.78 -2.88 7.10
C VAL A 68 6.03 -2.99 7.97
N TYR A 69 6.00 -3.83 9.00
CA TYR A 69 7.14 -4.07 9.87
C TYR A 69 8.29 -4.71 9.07
N GLU A 70 8.04 -5.81 8.38
CA GLU A 70 9.02 -6.50 7.54
C GLU A 70 9.61 -5.58 6.47
N ALA A 71 8.76 -4.79 5.81
CA ALA A 71 9.22 -3.85 4.80
C ALA A 71 9.99 -2.66 5.39
N THR A 72 9.81 -2.35 6.68
CA THR A 72 10.54 -1.29 7.38
C THR A 72 11.92 -1.76 7.83
N VAL A 73 12.05 -3.02 8.26
CA VAL A 73 13.34 -3.61 8.65
C VAL A 73 14.11 -4.19 7.46
N SER A 74 13.48 -4.31 6.29
CA SER A 74 14.11 -4.89 5.10
C SER A 74 15.36 -4.09 4.70
N PRO A 75 16.53 -4.75 4.51
CA PRO A 75 17.77 -4.09 4.12
C PRO A 75 17.72 -3.54 2.68
N ARG A 76 16.69 -3.89 1.91
CA ARG A 76 16.37 -3.28 0.62
C ARG A 76 15.67 -1.94 0.87
N GLY A 77 16.46 -0.93 1.26
CA GLY A 77 15.94 0.44 1.41
C GLY A 77 15.17 0.90 0.17
N ILE A 78 14.16 1.75 0.35
CA ILE A 78 13.41 2.35 -0.77
C ILE A 78 14.43 3.05 -1.67
N PRO A 79 14.61 2.64 -2.93
CA PRO A 79 15.55 3.33 -3.82
C PRO A 79 15.08 4.78 -3.98
N PRO A 80 15.99 5.78 -3.90
CA PRO A 80 15.64 7.19 -4.02
C PRO A 80 15.05 7.56 -5.39
N HIS A 81 15.08 6.64 -6.35
CA HIS A 81 14.61 6.82 -7.72
C HIS A 81 13.41 5.93 -8.07
N HIS A 82 12.33 5.97 -7.29
CA HIS A 82 11.01 5.79 -7.89
C HIS A 82 10.59 7.08 -8.63
N ARG A 83 11.42 7.55 -9.57
CA ARG A 83 10.91 8.42 -10.64
C ARG A 83 9.93 7.55 -11.41
N ARG A 84 8.67 7.99 -11.43
CA ARG A 84 7.63 7.56 -12.37
C ARG A 84 8.32 7.09 -13.66
N ARG A 85 8.22 5.81 -14.05
CA ARG A 85 8.51 5.46 -15.44
C ARG A 85 7.46 6.22 -16.25
N PRO A 86 7.82 7.26 -17.01
CA PRO A 86 6.91 7.76 -18.04
C PRO A 86 6.89 6.67 -19.12
N HIS A 87 5.70 6.46 -19.67
CA HIS A 87 5.50 5.62 -20.84
C HIS A 87 6.25 6.16 -22.05
#